data_AF-C6BTV2-F1
#
_entry.id   AF-C6BTV2-F1
#
_cell.length_a   1.000
_cell.length_b   1.000
_cell.length_c   1.000
_cell.angle_alpha   90.00
_cell.angle_beta   90.00
_cell.angle_gamma   90.00
#
_symmetry.space_group_name_H-M   'P 1'
#
loop_
_entity.id
_entity.type
_entity.pdbx_description
1 polymer ?
#
loop_
_entity_poly.entity_id
_entity_poly.type
_entity_poly.pdbx_seq_one_letter_code
_entity_poly.pdbx_strand_id
1 'polypeptide(L)'
;MIEFPLWLQDYQIDDAIFGEAYEATLPPQRAWLKKTIAQVYAVNSPEAPSSTWNVNTWRGGFETEVSTAPLEWTVLLLDDKSVSPVRILAALVPALAAGVKNILAVYCGEAGISQAVLAGFELAGQEDVVHLPQDKVEELLNLLMQSGVDGAILDLRAKLALLPSGPCVRYWRAPEISSISVCKEDDSPDMDVMTFVHPDVEFVEVDEDSLEDIRTDAAVVPAEIVGDALTSFNIVLAHGQEGCWLWNGFNSSFFKRESVALAVAE
;
A
#
# COMPACT_ATOMS: atom_id res chain seq x y z
N MET A 1 5.68 -2.02 -22.55
CA MET A 1 5.20 -0.71 -22.08
C MET A 1 3.75 -0.56 -22.46
N ILE A 2 2.88 -0.69 -21.47
CA ILE A 2 1.46 -0.38 -21.57
C ILE A 2 1.27 1.10 -21.24
N GLU A 3 0.31 1.75 -21.87
CA GLU A 3 -0.19 3.07 -21.49
C GLU A 3 -1.64 2.92 -21.04
N PHE A 4 -2.04 3.68 -20.02
CA PHE A 4 -3.42 3.67 -19.59
C PHE A 4 -4.34 4.30 -20.67
N PRO A 5 -5.59 3.83 -20.82
CA PRO A 5 -6.49 4.33 -21.85
C PRO A 5 -6.76 5.84 -21.76
N LEU A 6 -6.76 6.53 -22.91
CA LEU A 6 -6.99 7.99 -22.97
C LEU A 6 -8.34 8.43 -22.40
N TRP A 7 -9.37 7.57 -22.46
CA TRP A 7 -10.70 7.90 -21.94
C TRP A 7 -10.71 8.11 -20.41
N LEU A 8 -9.66 7.70 -19.70
CA LEU A 8 -9.52 7.96 -18.26
C LEU A 8 -9.39 9.45 -17.94
N GLN A 9 -8.91 10.27 -18.89
CA GLN A 9 -8.76 11.72 -18.71
C GLN A 9 -10.10 12.40 -18.42
N ASP A 10 -11.20 11.87 -18.95
CA ASP A 10 -12.55 12.38 -18.70
C ASP A 10 -13.01 12.19 -17.24
N TYR A 11 -12.29 11.37 -16.47
CA TYR A 11 -12.61 10.99 -15.09
C TYR A 11 -11.52 11.38 -14.10
N GLN A 12 -10.49 12.10 -14.55
CA GLN A 12 -9.38 12.52 -13.71
C GLN A 12 -9.85 13.53 -12.67
N ILE A 13 -9.37 13.36 -11.44
CA ILE A 13 -9.60 14.33 -10.38
C ILE A 13 -8.77 15.58 -10.69
N ASP A 14 -9.40 16.75 -10.58
CA ASP A 14 -8.74 18.04 -10.83
C ASP A 14 -7.63 18.31 -9.79
N ASP A 15 -6.48 18.79 -10.27
CA ASP A 15 -5.33 19.20 -9.46
C ASP A 15 -5.71 20.16 -8.32
N ALA A 16 -6.66 21.07 -8.58
CA ALA A 16 -7.14 22.01 -7.58
C ALA A 16 -7.73 21.31 -6.34
N ILE A 17 -8.35 20.13 -6.51
CA ILE A 17 -8.94 19.35 -5.41
C ILE A 17 -7.84 18.79 -4.49
N PHE A 18 -6.68 18.41 -5.05
CA PHE A 18 -5.53 17.96 -4.26
C PHE A 18 -4.93 19.12 -3.45
N GLY A 19 -4.76 20.28 -4.08
CA GLY A 19 -4.27 21.48 -3.43
C GLY A 19 -5.17 21.93 -2.28
N GLU A 20 -6.49 21.93 -2.48
CA GLU A 20 -7.47 22.24 -1.43
C GLU A 20 -7.39 21.25 -0.26
N ALA A 21 -7.30 19.95 -0.56
CA ALA A 21 -7.16 18.91 0.46
C ALA A 21 -5.87 19.03 1.26
N TYR A 22 -4.76 19.36 0.59
CA TYR A 22 -3.48 19.60 1.22
C TYR A 22 -3.50 20.81 2.16
N GLU A 23 -4.12 21.92 1.75
CA GLU A 23 -4.24 23.12 2.58
C GLU A 23 -5.22 22.94 3.75
N ALA A 24 -6.27 22.15 3.56
CA ALA A 24 -7.22 21.80 4.63
C ALA A 24 -6.60 20.86 5.68
N THR A 25 -5.54 20.12 5.35
CA THR A 25 -4.89 19.19 6.26
C THR A 25 -3.90 19.90 7.18
N LEU A 26 -4.03 19.70 8.50
CA LEU A 26 -3.24 20.43 9.49
C LEU A 26 -1.73 20.12 9.36
N PRO A 27 -0.82 21.06 9.70
CA PRO A 27 0.62 20.81 9.61
C PRO A 27 1.11 19.55 10.35
N PRO A 28 0.66 19.23 11.59
CA PRO A 28 1.05 17.98 12.27
C PRO A 28 0.57 16.72 11.55
N GLN A 29 -0.64 16.75 10.98
CA GLN A 29 -1.21 15.65 10.20
C GLN A 29 -0.39 15.40 8.92
N ARG A 30 -0.06 16.46 8.18
CA ARG A 30 0.83 16.38 7.00
C ARG A 30 2.21 15.82 7.37
N ALA A 31 2.73 16.14 8.54
CA ALA A 31 4.00 15.60 9.00
C ALA A 31 3.94 14.08 9.21
N TRP A 32 2.85 13.55 9.77
CA TRP A 32 2.63 12.10 9.90
C TRP A 32 2.50 11.38 8.56
N LEU A 33 1.78 11.98 7.60
CA LEU A 33 1.69 11.43 6.24
C LEU A 33 3.07 11.38 5.58
N LYS A 34 3.85 12.48 5.64
CA LYS A 34 5.24 12.52 5.14
C LYS A 34 6.12 11.49 5.83
N LYS A 35 6.01 11.34 7.14
CA LYS A 35 6.77 10.36 7.92
C LYS A 35 6.43 8.94 7.48
N THR A 36 5.15 8.62 7.29
CA THR A 36 4.70 7.33 6.74
C THR A 36 5.33 7.07 5.38
N ILE A 37 5.23 8.03 4.45
CA ILE A 37 5.82 7.91 3.11
C ILE A 37 7.32 7.62 3.22
N ALA A 38 8.05 8.41 4.00
CA ALA A 38 9.49 8.27 4.15
C ALA A 38 9.90 6.91 4.75
N GLN A 39 9.20 6.44 5.78
CA GLN A 39 9.50 5.16 6.44
C GLN A 39 9.15 3.97 5.54
N VAL A 40 7.97 3.97 4.92
CA VAL A 40 7.57 2.92 3.98
C VAL A 40 8.56 2.90 2.81
N TYR A 41 8.90 4.06 2.24
CA TYR A 41 9.85 4.15 1.14
C TYR A 41 11.21 3.58 1.54
N ALA A 42 11.75 3.97 2.70
CA ALA A 42 13.04 3.50 3.20
C ALA A 42 13.10 1.97 3.42
N VAL A 43 12.09 1.38 4.06
CA VAL A 43 12.00 -0.08 4.29
C VAL A 43 11.96 -0.85 2.97
N ASN A 44 11.44 -0.24 1.91
CA ASN A 44 11.29 -0.86 0.59
C ASN A 44 12.54 -0.74 -0.31
N SER A 45 13.68 -0.28 0.24
CA SER A 45 15.00 -0.25 -0.42
C SER A 45 14.99 0.42 -1.81
N PRO A 46 14.62 1.70 -1.89
CA PRO A 46 14.38 2.40 -3.15
C PRO A 46 15.68 2.71 -3.91
N GLU A 47 16.81 2.75 -3.20
CA GLU A 47 18.14 2.95 -3.77
C GLU A 47 18.70 1.65 -4.41
N ALA A 48 18.06 0.51 -4.16
CA ALA A 48 18.44 -0.73 -4.82
C ALA A 48 18.17 -0.61 -6.34
N PRO A 49 18.99 -1.25 -7.19
CA PRO A 49 18.75 -1.23 -8.63
C PRO A 49 17.32 -1.67 -8.96
N SER A 50 16.63 -0.90 -9.80
CA SER A 50 15.26 -1.21 -10.24
C SER A 50 15.23 -2.49 -11.07
N SER A 51 16.30 -2.78 -11.81
CA SER A 51 16.51 -4.05 -12.49
C SER A 51 17.88 -4.64 -12.20
N THR A 52 17.92 -5.96 -12.03
CA THR A 52 19.14 -6.73 -11.75
C THR A 52 19.22 -7.95 -12.66
N TRP A 53 20.45 -8.37 -12.95
CA TRP A 53 20.75 -9.62 -13.64
C TRP A 53 21.87 -10.32 -12.88
N ASN A 54 21.56 -11.45 -12.25
CA ASN A 54 22.49 -12.20 -11.41
C ASN A 54 22.75 -13.57 -12.03
N VAL A 55 24.02 -13.95 -12.16
CA VAL A 55 24.43 -15.30 -12.57
C VAL A 55 25.01 -16.02 -11.37
N ASN A 56 24.45 -17.17 -11.00
CA ASN A 56 24.95 -18.01 -9.92
C ASN A 56 25.50 -19.31 -10.49
N THR A 57 26.78 -19.58 -10.28
CA THR A 57 27.42 -20.86 -10.63
C THR A 57 27.40 -21.81 -9.45
N TRP A 58 26.80 -22.98 -9.63
CA TRP A 58 26.61 -23.97 -8.57
C TRP A 58 27.65 -25.08 -8.64
N ARG A 59 28.00 -25.64 -7.48
CA ARG A 59 28.95 -26.77 -7.38
C ARG A 59 28.53 -28.02 -8.18
N GLY A 60 27.25 -28.10 -8.58
CA GLY A 60 26.70 -29.19 -9.39
C GLY A 60 26.96 -29.06 -10.89
N GLY A 61 27.71 -28.06 -11.36
CA GLY A 61 28.01 -27.87 -12.79
C GLY A 61 26.87 -27.26 -13.60
N PHE A 62 26.03 -26.46 -12.96
CA PHE A 62 24.95 -25.71 -13.60
C PHE A 62 24.96 -24.26 -13.13
N GLU A 63 24.35 -23.39 -13.93
CA GLU A 63 24.18 -21.98 -13.64
C GLU A 63 22.70 -21.61 -13.55
N THR A 64 22.40 -20.61 -12.72
CA THR A 64 21.09 -19.96 -12.72
C THR A 64 21.27 -18.50 -13.03
N GLU A 65 20.52 -17.99 -13.99
CA GLU A 65 20.44 -16.56 -14.25
C GLU A 65 19.11 -16.04 -13.71
N VAL A 66 19.15 -15.01 -12.88
CA VAL A 66 17.96 -14.40 -12.28
C VAL A 66 17.90 -12.94 -12.73
N SER A 67 16.83 -12.61 -13.44
CA SER A 67 16.50 -11.24 -13.82
C SER A 67 15.35 -10.73 -12.98
N THR A 68 15.51 -9.53 -12.43
CA THR A 68 14.44 -8.83 -11.71
C THR A 68 14.19 -7.49 -12.39
N ALA A 69 12.93 -7.09 -12.54
CA ALA A 69 12.54 -5.78 -13.06
C ALA A 69 11.20 -5.33 -12.45
N PRO A 70 10.88 -4.03 -12.42
CA PRO A 70 9.59 -3.56 -11.91
C PRO A 70 8.44 -4.06 -12.80
N LEU A 71 7.24 -4.16 -12.24
CA LEU A 71 6.03 -4.36 -13.02
C LEU A 71 5.78 -3.14 -13.92
N GLU A 72 5.07 -3.36 -15.03
CA GLU A 72 4.85 -2.30 -16.03
C GLU A 72 3.74 -1.33 -15.59
N TRP A 73 2.81 -1.80 -14.75
CA TRP A 73 1.70 -1.01 -14.25
C TRP A 73 1.19 -1.50 -12.89
N THR A 74 0.50 -0.62 -12.16
CA THR A 74 -0.25 -0.95 -10.94
C THR A 74 -1.53 -0.12 -10.88
N VAL A 75 -2.63 -0.76 -10.46
CA VAL A 75 -3.91 -0.09 -10.20
C VAL A 75 -4.29 -0.25 -8.73
N LEU A 76 -4.57 0.86 -8.05
CA LEU A 76 -5.14 0.89 -6.71
C LEU A 76 -6.65 1.08 -6.82
N LEU A 77 -7.43 0.20 -6.20
CA LEU A 77 -8.89 0.27 -6.21
C LEU A 77 -9.39 0.71 -4.83
N LEU A 78 -10.05 1.85 -4.78
CA LEU A 78 -10.54 2.51 -3.57
C LEU A 78 -12.06 2.62 -3.60
N ASP A 79 -12.73 2.44 -2.47
CA ASP A 79 -14.16 2.71 -2.31
C ASP A 79 -14.43 3.61 -1.10
N ASP A 80 -15.70 3.77 -0.74
CA ASP A 80 -16.14 4.58 0.40
C ASP A 80 -15.53 4.15 1.75
N LYS A 81 -15.00 2.93 1.86
CA LYS A 81 -14.34 2.42 3.06
C LYS A 81 -12.82 2.64 3.04
N SER A 82 -12.26 3.06 1.92
CA SER A 82 -10.83 3.38 1.77
C SER A 82 -10.53 4.78 2.31
N VAL A 83 -10.69 4.97 3.62
CA VAL A 83 -10.65 6.31 4.24
C VAL A 83 -9.34 6.64 4.96
N SER A 84 -8.53 5.64 5.26
CA SER A 84 -7.27 5.81 6.02
C SER A 84 -6.11 6.16 5.09
N PRO A 85 -5.55 7.38 5.19
CA PRO A 85 -4.49 7.82 4.29
C PRO A 85 -3.21 7.01 4.46
N VAL A 86 -2.82 6.67 5.69
CA VAL A 86 -1.57 5.93 5.95
C VAL A 86 -1.62 4.50 5.45
N ARG A 87 -2.79 3.84 5.52
CA ARG A 87 -2.99 2.47 5.00
C ARG A 87 -2.94 2.44 3.47
N ILE A 88 -3.45 3.48 2.81
CA ILE A 88 -3.37 3.65 1.35
C ILE A 88 -1.93 3.96 0.94
N LEU A 89 -1.26 4.89 1.62
CA LEU A 89 0.14 5.21 1.36
C LEU A 89 1.06 4.00 1.56
N ALA A 90 0.84 3.20 2.61
CA ALA A 90 1.57 1.97 2.85
C ALA A 90 1.37 0.91 1.75
N ALA A 91 0.28 0.99 0.97
CA ALA A 91 0.06 0.13 -0.18
C ALA A 91 0.65 0.71 -1.49
N LEU A 92 0.60 2.04 -1.65
CA LEU A 92 1.10 2.76 -2.82
C LEU A 92 2.63 2.83 -2.87
N VAL A 93 3.25 3.26 -1.77
CA VAL A 93 4.68 3.59 -1.72
C VAL A 93 5.60 2.43 -2.08
N PRO A 94 5.31 1.15 -1.76
CA PRO A 94 6.12 0.03 -2.23
C PRO A 94 6.18 -0.09 -3.77
N ALA A 95 5.13 0.30 -4.49
CA ALA A 95 5.14 0.34 -5.96
C ALA A 95 6.04 1.45 -6.50
N LEU A 96 5.97 2.64 -5.88
CA LEU A 96 6.88 3.76 -6.17
C LEU A 96 8.33 3.37 -5.92
N ALA A 97 8.62 2.77 -4.75
CA ALA A 97 9.96 2.31 -4.39
C ALA A 97 10.48 1.19 -5.31
N ALA A 98 9.60 0.36 -5.86
CA ALA A 98 9.97 -0.65 -6.85
C ALA A 98 10.30 -0.04 -8.22
N GLY A 99 9.91 1.22 -8.48
CA GLY A 99 10.11 1.90 -9.76
C GLY A 99 9.02 1.59 -10.81
N VAL A 100 7.81 1.20 -10.37
CA VAL A 100 6.66 1.10 -11.27
C VAL A 100 6.32 2.49 -11.80
N LYS A 101 6.25 2.65 -13.12
CA LYS A 101 6.06 3.97 -13.76
C LYS A 101 4.60 4.33 -14.00
N ASN A 102 3.76 3.34 -14.28
CA ASN A 102 2.35 3.55 -14.57
C ASN A 102 1.54 3.12 -13.34
N ILE A 103 1.22 4.07 -12.45
CA ILE A 103 0.42 3.80 -11.25
C ILE A 103 -0.86 4.63 -11.34
N LEU A 104 -2.01 3.97 -11.28
CA LEU A 104 -3.31 4.62 -11.31
C LEU A 104 -4.09 4.32 -10.03
N ALA A 105 -4.55 5.35 -9.34
CA ALA A 105 -5.53 5.20 -8.28
C ALA A 105 -6.93 5.39 -8.85
N VAL A 106 -7.80 4.42 -8.62
CA VAL A 106 -9.18 4.40 -9.10
C VAL A 106 -10.10 4.40 -7.90
N TYR A 107 -10.85 5.47 -7.74
CA TYR A 107 -11.96 5.51 -6.80
C TYR A 107 -13.24 5.06 -7.50
N CYS A 108 -13.92 4.09 -6.90
CA CYS A 108 -15.13 3.45 -7.41
C CYS A 108 -16.34 3.59 -6.47
N GLY A 109 -16.22 4.45 -5.45
CA GLY A 109 -17.29 4.76 -4.51
C GLY A 109 -18.17 5.93 -4.96
N GLU A 110 -19.13 6.28 -4.11
CA GLU A 110 -20.11 7.35 -4.35
C GLU A 110 -19.90 8.56 -3.43
N ALA A 111 -19.23 8.38 -2.29
CA ALA A 111 -19.06 9.42 -1.27
C ALA A 111 -17.96 10.47 -1.59
N GLY A 112 -17.14 10.20 -2.61
CA GLY A 112 -15.91 10.93 -2.89
C GLY A 112 -14.72 10.46 -2.06
N ILE A 113 -13.51 10.76 -2.54
CA ILE A 113 -12.28 10.44 -1.82
C ILE A 113 -12.15 11.37 -0.60
N SER A 114 -11.75 10.82 0.55
CA SER A 114 -11.54 11.63 1.74
C SER A 114 -10.40 12.64 1.55
N GLN A 115 -10.55 13.83 2.17
CA GLN A 115 -9.57 14.91 2.07
C GLN A 115 -8.18 14.46 2.57
N ALA A 116 -8.13 13.66 3.63
CA ALA A 116 -6.86 13.16 4.16
C ALA A 116 -6.15 12.22 3.16
N VAL A 117 -6.90 11.43 2.40
CA VAL A 117 -6.37 10.54 1.36
C VAL A 117 -5.87 11.33 0.16
N LEU A 118 -6.63 12.34 -0.31
CA LEU A 118 -6.19 13.26 -1.36
C LEU A 118 -4.91 14.01 -0.98
N ALA A 119 -4.83 14.52 0.25
CA ALA A 119 -3.62 15.14 0.77
C ALA A 119 -2.44 14.15 0.85
N GLY A 120 -2.71 12.87 1.14
CA GLY A 120 -1.73 11.80 1.07
C GLY A 120 -1.19 11.59 -0.35
N PHE A 121 -2.08 11.52 -1.36
CA PHE A 121 -1.67 11.39 -2.75
C PHE A 121 -0.84 12.57 -3.23
N GLU A 122 -1.26 13.80 -2.91
CA GLU A 122 -0.50 15.03 -3.19
C GLU A 122 0.91 14.94 -2.60
N LEU A 123 1.03 14.56 -1.33
CA LEU A 123 2.31 14.40 -0.64
C LEU A 123 3.20 13.31 -1.22
N ALA A 124 2.60 12.28 -1.83
CA ALA A 124 3.30 11.18 -2.48
C ALA A 124 3.63 11.47 -3.95
N GLY A 125 3.15 12.59 -4.51
CA GLY A 125 3.26 12.91 -5.93
C GLY A 125 2.44 11.98 -6.83
N GLN A 126 1.33 11.43 -6.32
CA GLN A 126 0.42 10.57 -7.08
C GLN A 126 -0.71 11.42 -7.68
N GLU A 127 -0.56 11.81 -8.94
CA GLU A 127 -1.49 12.68 -9.67
C GLU A 127 -2.49 11.90 -10.54
N ASP A 128 -2.11 10.69 -10.96
CA ASP A 128 -2.97 9.79 -11.74
C ASP A 128 -4.03 9.15 -10.83
N VAL A 129 -5.07 9.92 -10.53
CA VAL A 129 -6.23 9.50 -9.73
C VAL A 129 -7.51 9.80 -10.51
N VAL A 130 -8.37 8.79 -10.64
CA VAL A 130 -9.62 8.88 -11.38
C VAL A 130 -10.81 8.44 -10.53
N HIS A 131 -11.97 9.04 -10.77
CA HIS A 131 -13.25 8.58 -10.22
C HIS A 131 -14.05 7.87 -11.31
N LEU A 132 -14.12 6.54 -11.24
CA LEU A 132 -14.80 5.74 -12.26
C LEU A 132 -16.11 5.14 -11.74
N PRO A 133 -17.19 5.18 -12.55
CA PRO A 133 -18.34 4.32 -12.30
C PRO A 133 -17.97 2.85 -12.50
N GLN A 134 -18.74 1.95 -11.87
CA GLN A 134 -18.42 0.51 -11.81
C GLN A 134 -18.23 -0.15 -13.17
N ASP A 135 -19.02 0.22 -14.18
CA ASP A 135 -18.91 -0.32 -15.55
C ASP A 135 -17.58 0.05 -16.20
N LYS A 136 -17.06 1.26 -15.92
CA LYS A 136 -15.75 1.71 -16.39
C LYS A 136 -14.58 1.07 -15.65
N VAL A 137 -14.76 0.76 -14.37
CA VAL A 137 -13.79 -0.07 -13.62
C VAL A 137 -13.66 -1.44 -14.29
N GLU A 138 -14.78 -2.09 -14.60
CA GLU A 138 -14.77 -3.40 -15.27
C GLU A 138 -14.17 -3.32 -16.67
N GLU A 139 -14.46 -2.28 -17.45
CA GLU A 139 -13.86 -2.03 -18.76
C GLU A 139 -12.33 -1.89 -18.65
N LEU A 140 -11.82 -1.09 -17.71
CA LEU A 140 -10.39 -0.92 -17.44
C LEU A 140 -9.72 -2.24 -17.07
N LEU A 141 -10.27 -2.96 -16.09
CA LEU A 141 -9.71 -4.22 -15.61
C LEU A 141 -9.64 -5.26 -16.74
N ASN A 142 -10.69 -5.36 -17.56
CA ASN A 142 -10.70 -6.27 -18.71
C ASN A 142 -9.61 -5.94 -19.71
N LEU A 143 -9.39 -4.66 -20.01
CA LEU A 143 -8.32 -4.21 -20.92
C LEU A 143 -6.94 -4.58 -20.36
N LEU A 144 -6.70 -4.32 -19.07
CA LEU A 144 -5.43 -4.65 -18.42
C LEU A 144 -5.17 -6.16 -18.39
N MET A 145 -6.18 -6.97 -18.07
CA MET A 145 -6.06 -8.43 -18.07
C MET A 145 -5.79 -9.01 -19.47
N GLN A 146 -6.32 -8.39 -20.53
CA GLN A 146 -6.12 -8.82 -21.92
C GLN A 146 -4.80 -8.34 -22.53
N SER A 147 -4.11 -7.39 -21.88
CA SER A 147 -2.85 -6.83 -22.39
C SER A 147 -1.70 -7.84 -22.45
N GLY A 148 -1.73 -8.89 -21.62
CA GLY A 148 -0.62 -9.84 -21.46
C GLY A 148 0.63 -9.24 -20.82
N VAL A 149 0.52 -8.03 -20.24
CA VAL A 149 1.63 -7.30 -19.63
C VAL A 149 1.60 -7.48 -18.11
N ASP A 150 2.77 -7.72 -17.52
CA ASP A 150 2.93 -7.93 -16.08
C ASP A 150 2.51 -6.69 -15.28
N GLY A 151 1.55 -6.85 -14.37
CA GLY A 151 1.02 -5.77 -13.55
C GLY A 151 0.38 -6.23 -12.26
N ALA A 152 -0.09 -5.26 -11.47
CA ALA A 152 -0.66 -5.52 -10.16
C ALA A 152 -1.94 -4.72 -9.91
N ILE A 153 -2.86 -5.35 -9.17
CA ILE A 153 -4.08 -4.72 -8.66
C ILE A 153 -4.03 -4.77 -7.14
N LEU A 154 -4.14 -3.59 -6.52
CA LEU A 154 -4.24 -3.41 -5.07
C LEU A 154 -5.69 -3.07 -4.71
N ASP A 155 -6.42 -4.03 -4.19
CA ASP A 155 -7.79 -3.83 -3.72
C ASP A 155 -7.76 -3.34 -2.27
N LEU A 156 -8.07 -2.06 -2.10
CA LEU A 156 -8.06 -1.35 -0.81
C LEU A 156 -9.48 -1.18 -0.24
N ARG A 157 -10.39 -2.14 -0.53
CA ARG A 157 -11.79 -2.30 -0.09
C ARG A 157 -12.83 -2.25 -1.21
N ALA A 158 -12.42 -2.15 -2.46
CA ALA A 158 -13.33 -2.11 -3.60
C ALA A 158 -14.28 -3.32 -3.65
N LYS A 159 -15.52 -3.05 -4.08
CA LYS A 159 -16.53 -4.07 -4.35
C LYS A 159 -16.45 -4.46 -5.81
N LEU A 160 -15.72 -5.54 -6.09
CA LEU A 160 -15.62 -6.09 -7.43
C LEU A 160 -16.64 -7.22 -7.61
N ALA A 161 -17.33 -7.21 -8.76
CA ALA A 161 -18.24 -8.29 -9.14
C ALA A 161 -17.50 -9.60 -9.43
N LEU A 162 -16.30 -9.50 -10.01
CA LEU A 162 -15.41 -10.61 -10.31
C LEU A 162 -13.99 -10.25 -9.89
N LEU A 163 -13.31 -11.20 -9.25
CA LEU A 163 -11.90 -11.02 -8.91
C LEU A 163 -11.08 -11.08 -10.21
N PRO A 164 -10.24 -10.07 -10.49
CA PRO A 164 -9.41 -10.09 -11.67
C PRO A 164 -8.38 -11.22 -11.54
N SER A 165 -8.34 -12.09 -12.55
CA SER A 165 -7.41 -13.21 -12.59
C SER A 165 -6.79 -13.31 -13.97
N GLY A 166 -5.46 -13.31 -14.04
CA GLY A 166 -4.70 -13.50 -15.27
C GLY A 166 -3.26 -13.91 -14.96
N PRO A 167 -2.59 -14.65 -15.86
CA PRO A 167 -1.26 -15.19 -15.59
C PRO A 167 -0.19 -14.12 -15.33
N CYS A 168 -0.39 -12.90 -15.85
CA CYS A 168 0.53 -11.77 -15.72
C CYS A 168 0.06 -10.73 -14.68
N VAL A 169 -1.08 -10.95 -14.02
CA VAL A 169 -1.65 -9.96 -13.10
C VAL A 169 -1.60 -10.49 -11.68
N ARG A 170 -0.89 -9.77 -10.82
CA ARG A 170 -0.89 -10.00 -9.38
C ARG A 170 -2.08 -9.28 -8.76
N TYR A 171 -2.75 -9.93 -7.82
CA TYR A 171 -3.83 -9.33 -7.06
C TYR A 171 -3.48 -9.38 -5.58
N TRP A 172 -3.54 -8.23 -4.91
CA TRP A 172 -3.42 -8.12 -3.47
C TRP A 172 -4.62 -7.38 -2.94
N ARG A 173 -5.24 -7.91 -1.89
CA ARG A 173 -6.35 -7.26 -1.18
C ARG A 173 -5.86 -6.89 0.21
N ALA A 174 -6.05 -5.64 0.59
CA ALA A 174 -5.70 -5.20 1.93
C ALA A 174 -6.50 -5.97 2.98
N PRO A 175 -5.83 -6.47 4.04
CA PRO A 175 -6.50 -7.03 5.20
C PRO A 175 -7.49 -6.05 5.81
N GLU A 176 -8.58 -6.58 6.35
CA GLU A 176 -9.58 -5.77 7.04
C GLU A 176 -9.13 -5.44 8.46
N ILE A 177 -8.78 -4.18 8.70
CA ILE A 177 -8.49 -3.69 10.05
C ILE A 177 -9.76 -3.01 10.58
N SER A 178 -10.48 -3.71 11.46
CA SER A 178 -11.68 -3.17 12.14
C SER A 178 -11.36 -2.59 13.51
N SER A 179 -10.30 -3.07 14.16
CA SER A 179 -9.89 -2.63 15.49
C SER A 179 -8.37 -2.60 15.63
N ILE A 180 -7.87 -1.66 16.43
CA ILE A 180 -6.47 -1.58 16.84
C ILE A 180 -6.43 -1.64 18.37
N SER A 181 -5.63 -2.56 18.91
CA SER A 181 -5.41 -2.66 20.35
C SER A 181 -4.44 -1.59 20.80
N VAL A 182 -4.72 -0.90 21.91
CA VAL A 182 -3.92 0.21 22.42
C VAL A 182 -3.55 -0.06 23.87
N CYS A 183 -2.28 -0.34 24.11
CA CYS A 183 -1.74 -0.43 25.46
C CYS A 183 -1.37 0.97 25.94
N LYS A 184 -2.04 1.44 27.00
CA LYS A 184 -1.80 2.76 27.60
C LYS A 184 -0.95 2.62 28.85
N GLU A 185 0.13 3.37 28.92
CA GLU A 185 0.94 3.55 30.11
C GLU A 185 1.13 5.05 30.40
N ASP A 186 2.13 5.41 31.22
CA ASP A 186 2.47 6.79 31.56
C ASP A 186 2.81 7.63 30.32
N ASP A 187 3.43 7.03 29.30
CA ASP A 187 3.50 7.57 27.94
C ASP A 187 2.41 6.89 27.10
N SER A 188 1.47 7.66 26.57
CA SER A 188 0.31 7.14 25.84
C SER A 188 0.35 7.65 24.41
N PRO A 189 -0.10 6.85 23.43
CA PRO A 189 -0.04 7.26 22.04
C PRO A 189 -0.97 8.46 21.79
N ASP A 190 -0.61 9.28 20.80
CA ASP A 190 -1.43 10.44 20.44
C ASP A 190 -2.75 9.96 19.78
N MET A 191 -3.83 9.96 20.57
CA MET A 191 -5.14 9.49 20.12
C MET A 191 -5.77 10.40 19.05
N ASP A 192 -5.40 11.69 19.00
CA ASP A 192 -5.87 12.60 17.95
C ASP A 192 -5.23 12.22 16.61
N VAL A 193 -3.94 11.86 16.64
CA VAL A 193 -3.23 11.30 15.49
C VAL A 193 -3.86 9.99 15.06
N MET A 194 -4.09 9.05 15.99
CA MET A 194 -4.70 7.75 15.67
C MET A 194 -6.08 7.90 15.01
N THR A 195 -6.92 8.78 15.55
CA THR A 195 -8.26 9.05 14.99
C THR A 195 -8.17 9.65 13.59
N PHE A 196 -7.18 10.53 13.35
CA PHE A 196 -6.94 11.09 12.02
C PHE A 196 -6.47 10.04 11.02
N VAL A 197 -5.51 9.19 11.38
CA VAL A 197 -4.91 8.23 10.45
C VAL A 197 -5.75 6.96 10.25
N HIS A 198 -6.58 6.58 11.22
CA HIS A 198 -7.44 5.39 11.21
C HIS A 198 -8.90 5.73 11.56
N PRO A 199 -9.59 6.56 10.75
CA PRO A 199 -10.91 7.11 11.09
C PRO A 199 -12.06 6.08 11.13
N ASP A 200 -11.85 4.90 10.58
CA ASP A 200 -12.81 3.79 10.45
C ASP A 200 -12.56 2.64 11.43
N VAL A 201 -11.64 2.81 12.39
CA VAL A 201 -11.18 1.74 13.28
C VAL A 201 -11.65 1.98 14.71
N GLU A 202 -12.04 0.91 15.39
CA GLU A 202 -12.28 0.93 16.84
C GLU A 202 -10.97 0.76 17.62
N PHE A 203 -10.68 1.68 18.53
CA PHE A 203 -9.53 1.56 19.44
C PHE A 203 -9.92 0.83 20.71
N VAL A 204 -9.30 -0.32 20.96
CA VAL A 204 -9.58 -1.17 22.11
C VAL A 204 -8.43 -1.02 23.10
N GLU A 205 -8.73 -0.51 24.29
CA GLU A 205 -7.72 -0.38 25.36
C GLU A 205 -7.43 -1.75 25.97
N VAL A 206 -6.15 -2.05 26.15
CA VAL A 206 -5.68 -3.36 26.60
C VAL A 206 -4.54 -3.19 27.61
N ASP A 207 -4.48 -4.09 28.58
CA ASP A 207 -3.37 -4.16 29.53
C ASP A 207 -2.25 -5.06 28.97
N GLU A 208 -1.00 -4.81 29.37
CA GLU A 208 0.17 -5.61 28.95
C GLU A 208 -0.05 -7.12 29.17
N ASP A 209 -0.58 -7.49 30.34
CA ASP A 209 -0.86 -8.88 30.73
C ASP A 209 -1.94 -9.57 29.86
N SER A 210 -2.69 -8.81 29.06
CA SER A 210 -3.81 -9.32 28.25
C SER A 210 -3.47 -9.45 26.76
N LEU A 211 -2.25 -9.10 26.33
CA LEU A 211 -1.84 -9.09 24.93
C LEU A 211 -1.94 -10.45 24.24
N GLU A 212 -1.67 -11.54 24.95
CA GLU A 212 -1.68 -12.91 24.41
C GLU A 212 -3.09 -13.43 24.07
N ASP A 213 -4.13 -12.90 24.71
CA ASP A 213 -5.52 -13.34 24.53
C ASP A 213 -6.25 -12.58 23.41
N ILE A 214 -5.60 -11.57 22.84
CA ILE A 214 -6.20 -10.66 21.87
C ILE A 214 -6.02 -11.19 20.45
N ARG A 215 -7.11 -11.11 19.67
CA ARG A 215 -7.16 -11.57 18.26
C ARG A 215 -7.42 -10.43 17.29
N THR A 216 -6.77 -9.29 17.48
CA THR A 216 -6.81 -8.20 16.51
C THR A 216 -5.57 -8.22 15.64
N ASP A 217 -5.64 -7.61 14.46
CA ASP A 217 -4.53 -7.66 13.51
C ASP A 217 -3.39 -6.70 13.86
N ALA A 218 -3.67 -5.66 14.65
CA ALA A 218 -2.75 -4.59 14.91
C ALA A 218 -2.81 -4.06 16.36
N ALA A 219 -1.65 -3.69 16.88
CA ALA A 219 -1.50 -3.09 18.21
C ALA A 219 -0.60 -1.86 18.21
N VAL A 220 -0.89 -0.92 19.10
CA VAL A 220 -0.05 0.21 19.47
C VAL A 220 0.37 0.02 20.93
N VAL A 221 1.67 -0.12 21.16
CA VAL A 221 2.24 -0.52 22.46
C VAL A 221 3.49 0.30 22.82
N PRO A 222 3.88 0.39 24.09
CA PRO A 222 5.20 0.89 24.49
C PRO A 222 6.34 0.17 23.78
N ALA A 223 7.47 0.85 23.60
CA ALA A 223 8.62 0.31 22.85
C ALA A 223 9.22 -0.93 23.52
N GLU A 224 9.10 -1.02 24.84
CA GLU A 224 9.62 -2.08 25.71
C GLU A 224 8.97 -3.43 25.43
N ILE A 225 7.69 -3.45 25.05
CA ILE A 225 6.87 -4.67 24.92
C ILE A 225 6.57 -5.04 23.45
N VAL A 226 7.17 -4.34 22.49
CA VAL A 226 7.01 -4.64 21.04
C VAL A 226 7.35 -6.09 20.73
N GLY A 227 8.39 -6.64 21.37
CA GLY A 227 8.83 -8.02 21.15
C GLY A 227 7.75 -9.04 21.54
N ASP A 228 7.07 -8.81 22.66
CA ASP A 228 6.02 -9.68 23.15
C ASP A 228 4.73 -9.52 22.31
N ALA A 229 4.37 -8.29 21.95
CA ALA A 229 3.24 -8.02 21.07
C ALA A 229 3.40 -8.69 19.68
N LEU A 230 4.60 -8.77 19.11
CA LEU A 230 4.84 -9.43 17.82
C LEU A 230 4.50 -10.93 17.80
N THR A 231 4.31 -11.56 18.96
CA THR A 231 3.85 -12.96 19.04
C THR A 231 2.37 -13.11 18.72
N SER A 232 1.58 -12.04 18.90
CA SER A 232 0.12 -12.07 18.88
C SER A 232 -0.49 -11.19 17.77
N PHE A 233 0.22 -10.15 17.31
CA PHE A 233 -0.26 -9.22 16.29
C PHE A 233 0.56 -9.28 15.00
N ASN A 234 -0.11 -9.07 13.86
CA ASN A 234 0.57 -8.99 12.56
C ASN A 234 1.27 -7.65 12.34
N ILE A 235 0.77 -6.59 12.97
CA ILE A 235 1.28 -5.23 12.86
C ILE A 235 1.40 -4.66 14.28
N VAL A 236 2.61 -4.26 14.66
CA VAL A 236 2.87 -3.64 15.96
C VAL A 236 3.53 -2.30 15.74
N LEU A 237 2.94 -1.24 16.29
CA LEU A 237 3.48 0.11 16.27
C LEU A 237 3.90 0.47 17.70
N ALA A 238 5.13 0.93 17.86
CA ALA A 238 5.55 1.52 19.13
C ALA A 238 4.89 2.90 19.31
N HIS A 239 4.72 3.35 20.55
CA HIS A 239 4.41 4.75 20.84
C HIS A 239 5.43 5.68 20.13
N GLY A 240 4.94 6.79 19.59
CA GLY A 240 5.67 7.65 18.65
C GLY A 240 5.68 7.16 17.19
N GLN A 241 5.05 6.03 16.87
CA GLN A 241 4.84 5.50 15.50
C GLN A 241 3.36 5.26 15.16
N GLU A 242 2.43 5.62 16.05
CA GLU A 242 0.98 5.41 15.93
C GLU A 242 0.36 6.09 14.70
N GLY A 243 0.99 7.15 14.19
CA GLY A 243 0.58 7.81 12.95
C GLY A 243 1.16 7.22 11.67
N CYS A 244 1.85 6.08 11.75
CA CYS A 244 2.46 5.39 10.61
C CYS A 244 1.85 4.01 10.38
N TRP A 245 2.02 3.47 9.18
CA TRP A 245 1.52 2.13 8.85
C TRP A 245 2.45 1.36 7.93
N LEU A 246 2.53 0.04 8.14
CA LEU A 246 3.23 -0.91 7.29
C LEU A 246 2.37 -2.18 7.18
N TRP A 247 2.15 -2.65 5.96
CA TRP A 247 1.41 -3.89 5.71
C TRP A 247 2.33 -5.10 5.92
N ASN A 248 1.93 -6.03 6.80
CA ASN A 248 2.67 -7.27 6.99
C ASN A 248 2.70 -8.10 5.70
N GLY A 249 3.87 -8.63 5.35
CA GLY A 249 4.06 -9.47 4.16
C GLY A 249 3.89 -8.74 2.81
N PHE A 250 3.81 -7.41 2.79
CA PHE A 250 3.61 -6.63 1.58
C PHE A 250 4.69 -5.55 1.41
N ASN A 251 5.46 -5.63 0.33
CA ASN A 251 6.62 -4.77 0.07
C ASN A 251 6.93 -4.68 -1.44
N SER A 252 8.02 -3.99 -1.79
CA SER A 252 8.42 -3.69 -3.17
C SER A 252 8.69 -4.93 -4.03
N SER A 253 9.00 -6.08 -3.43
CA SER A 253 9.14 -7.35 -4.19
C SER A 253 7.83 -7.80 -4.84
N PHE A 254 6.67 -7.44 -4.27
CA PHE A 254 5.37 -7.67 -4.87
C PHE A 254 5.23 -6.96 -6.23
N PHE A 255 5.99 -5.89 -6.44
CA PHE A 255 6.00 -5.08 -7.67
C PHE A 255 7.20 -5.37 -8.55
N LYS A 256 7.89 -6.49 -8.34
CA LYS A 256 9.01 -6.92 -9.18
C LYS A 256 8.69 -8.25 -9.86
N ARG A 257 8.81 -8.29 -11.18
CA ARG A 257 8.86 -9.53 -11.96
C ARG A 257 10.22 -10.17 -11.78
N GLU A 258 10.22 -11.47 -11.57
CA GLU A 258 11.42 -12.30 -11.59
C GLU A 258 11.32 -13.31 -12.73
N SER A 259 12.40 -13.45 -13.48
CA SER A 259 12.58 -14.48 -14.50
C SER A 259 13.83 -15.27 -14.17
N VAL A 260 13.75 -16.60 -14.24
CA VAL A 260 14.88 -17.50 -13.96
C VAL A 260 15.20 -18.37 -15.17
N ALA A 261 16.48 -18.44 -15.52
CA ALA A 261 17.01 -19.44 -16.44
C ALA A 261 17.87 -20.46 -15.68
N LEU A 262 17.81 -21.71 -16.13
CA LEU A 262 18.69 -22.79 -15.67
C LEU A 262 19.53 -23.25 -16.86
N ALA A 263 20.85 -23.11 -16.74
CA ALA A 263 21.81 -23.39 -17.80
C ALA A 263 22.87 -24.39 -17.33
N VAL A 264 23.57 -25.02 -18.27
CA VAL A 264 24.78 -25.79 -17.96
C VAL A 264 25.91 -24.80 -17.71
N ALA A 265 26.72 -25.04 -16.67
CA ALA A 265 27.90 -24.19 -16.44
C ALA A 265 28.93 -24.45 -17.55
N GLU A 266 29.37 -23.38 -18.22
CA GLU A 266 30.46 -23.45 -19.20
C GLU A 266 31.83 -23.72 -18.53
#